data_AF-A0A0F9BY16-F1
#
_entry.id   AF-A0A0F9BY16-F1
#
_cell.length_a   1.000
_cell.length_b   1.000
_cell.length_c   1.000
_cell.angle_alpha   90.00
_cell.angle_beta   90.00
_cell.angle_gamma   90.00
#
_symmetry.space_group_name_H-M   'P 1'
#
loop_
_entity.id
_entity.type
_entity.pdbx_description
1 polymer ?
#
loop_
_entity_poly.entity_id
_entity_poly.type
_entity_poly.pdbx_seq_one_letter_code
_entity_poly.pdbx_strand_id
1 'polypeptide(L)' 'MADYFVSWTINIEADSPRGAAEEARRCQVRPDTTAVVFRVWDQEGEEHMIDLLQKEGEV' A
#
# COMPACT_ATOMS: atom_id res chain seq x y z
N MET A 1 20.35 -10.28 -2.41
CA MET A 1 18.93 -9.88 -2.41
C MET A 1 18.43 -10.09 -1.00
N ALA A 2 17.73 -9.11 -0.44
CA ALA A 2 17.14 -9.22 0.89
C ALA A 2 15.64 -9.48 0.73
N ASP A 3 15.09 -10.26 1.65
CA ASP A 3 13.65 -10.54 1.72
C ASP A 3 12.96 -9.40 2.47
N TYR A 4 11.86 -8.91 1.90
CA TYR A 4 11.03 -7.88 2.51
C TYR A 4 9.59 -8.37 2.60
N PHE A 5 8.96 -8.15 3.75
CA PHE A 5 7.52 -8.31 3.87
C PHE A 5 6.86 -6.98 3.49
N VAL A 6 5.93 -7.01 2.54
CA VAL A 6 5.26 -5.80 2.04
C VAL A 6 3.77 -5.94 2.26
N SER A 7 3.19 -4.94 2.92
CA SER A 7 1.75 -4.78 3.08
C SER A 7 1.29 -3.48 2.43
N TRP A 8 0.17 -3.55 1.73
CA TRP A 8 -0.51 -2.41 1.14
C TRP A 8 -1.89 -2.29 1.76
N THR A 9 -2.18 -1.11 2.32
CA THR A 9 -3.40 -0.86 3.10
C THR A 9 -4.06 0.40 2.59
N ILE A 10 -5.37 0.33 2.37
CA ILE A 10 -6.18 1.48 1.94
C ILE A 10 -7.50 1.47 2.69
N ASN A 11 -8.07 2.65 2.91
CA ASN A 11 -9.41 2.81 3.45
C ASN A 11 -10.41 2.80 2.31
N ILE A 12 -11.38 1.88 2.35
CA ILE A 12 -12.45 1.76 1.36
C ILE A 12 -13.79 1.76 2.09
N GLU A 13 -14.72 2.54 1.56
CA GLU A 13 -16.13 2.45 1.90
C GLU A 13 -16.79 1.32 1.09
N ALA A 14 -17.43 0.38 1.79
CA ALA A 14 -18.14 -0.73 1.16
C ALA A 14 -19.19 -1.31 2.12
N ASP A 15 -20.25 -1.89 1.57
CA ASP A 15 -21.34 -2.49 2.34
C ASP A 15 -20.99 -3.88 2.92
N SER A 16 -19.83 -4.45 2.57
CA SER A 16 -19.38 -5.76 3.08
C SER A 16 -17.86 -5.95 2.99
N PRO A 17 -17.28 -6.86 3.80
CA PRO A 17 -15.85 -7.18 3.73
C PRO A 17 -15.39 -7.67 2.36
N ARG A 18 -16.21 -8.46 1.67
CA ARG A 18 -15.91 -8.94 0.31
C ARG A 18 -15.91 -7.79 -0.70
N GLY A 19 -16.91 -6.90 -0.61
CA GLY A 19 -16.98 -5.70 -1.46
C GLY A 19 -15.76 -4.80 -1.26
N ALA A 20 -15.33 -4.59 0.00
CA ALA A 20 -14.10 -3.85 0.29
C ALA A 20 -12.87 -4.47 -0.39
N ALA A 21 -12.72 -5.80 -0.34
CA ALA A 21 -11.61 -6.49 -1.01
C ALA A 21 -11.66 -6.39 -2.54
N GLU A 22 -12.86 -6.45 -3.13
CA GLU A 22 -13.05 -6.31 -4.57
C GLU A 22 -12.75 -4.89 -5.07
N GLU A 23 -13.18 -3.86 -4.35
CA GLU A 23 -12.80 -2.47 -4.62
C GLU A 23 -11.30 -2.25 -4.39
N ALA A 24 -10.72 -2.87 -3.35
CA ALA A 24 -9.29 -2.76 -3.06
C ALA A 24 -8.47 -3.32 -4.23
N ARG A 25 -8.88 -4.48 -4.75
CA ARG A 25 -8.24 -5.08 -5.92
C ARG A 25 -8.37 -4.19 -7.16
N ARG A 26 -9.51 -3.53 -7.36
CA ARG A 26 -9.68 -2.56 -8.46
C ARG A 26 -8.71 -1.40 -8.34
N CYS A 27 -8.51 -0.85 -7.15
CA CYS A 27 -7.49 0.17 -6.91
C CYS A 27 -6.07 -0.34 -7.22
N GLN A 28 -5.72 -1.57 -6.82
CA GLN A 28 -4.39 -2.12 -7.06
C GLN A 28 -4.02 -2.27 -8.53
N VAL A 29 -4.98 -2.66 -9.38
CA VAL A 29 -4.71 -2.94 -10.81
C VAL A 29 -4.88 -1.71 -11.70
N ARG A 30 -5.37 -0.60 -11.13
CA ARG A 30 -5.54 0.66 -11.85
C ARG A 30 -4.19 1.36 -12.05
N PRO A 31 -3.75 1.61 -13.29
CA PRO A 31 -2.46 2.26 -13.55
C PRO A 31 -2.35 3.70 -13.00
N ASP A 32 -3.49 4.34 -12.77
CA ASP A 32 -3.64 5.73 -12.33
C ASP A 32 -4.01 5.83 -10.84
N THR A 33 -3.91 4.73 -10.08
CA THR A 33 -4.25 4.76 -8.66
C THR A 33 -3.29 5.64 -7.87
N THR A 34 -3.84 6.51 -7.02
CA THR A 34 -3.06 7.30 -6.07
C THR A 34 -2.85 6.58 -4.74
N ALA A 35 -3.49 5.42 -4.57
CA ALA A 35 -3.35 4.63 -3.35
C ALA A 35 -2.07 3.80 -3.42
N VAL A 36 -0.92 4.44 -3.25
CA VAL A 36 0.43 3.85 -3.41
C VAL A 36 1.29 4.04 -2.15
N VAL A 37 0.63 3.95 -0.99
CA VAL A 37 1.30 3.91 0.31
C VAL A 37 1.48 2.46 0.75
N PHE A 38 2.70 2.10 1.13
CA PHE A 38 3.09 0.76 1.53
C PHE A 38 3.73 0.78 2.90
N ARG A 39 3.54 -0.30 3.65
CA ARG A 39 4.34 -0.63 4.82
C ARG A 39 5.27 -1.77 4.43
N VAL A 40 6.56 -1.58 4.64
CA VAL A 40 7.60 -2.52 4.27
C VAL A 40 8.38 -2.86 5.52
N TRP A 41 8.50 -4.14 5.82
CA TRP A 41 9.35 -4.62 6.91
C TRP A 41 10.61 -5.23 6.32
N ASP A 42 11.77 -4.80 6.82
CA ASP A 42 13.05 -5.36 6.44
C ASP A 42 13.41 -6.61 7.27
N GLN A 43 14.62 -7.11 7.06
CA GLN A 43 15.10 -8.34 7.71
C GLN A 43 15.37 -8.16 9.21
N GLU A 44 15.55 -6.92 9.67
CA GLU A 44 15.72 -6.58 11.09
C GLU A 44 14.36 -6.38 11.77
N GLY A 45 13.28 -6.38 10.98
CA GLY A 45 11.91 -6.16 11.43
C GLY A 45 11.55 -4.67 11.55
N GLU A 46 12.39 -3.77 11.01
CA GLU A 46 12.10 -2.34 10.99
C GLU A 46 10.98 -2.05 9.99
N GLU A 47 9.98 -1.27 10.41
CA GLU A 47 8.85 -0.85 9.57
C GLU A 47 9.16 0.47 8.86
N HIS A 48 9.11 0.42 7.53
CA HIS A 48 9.29 1.56 6.64
C HIS A 48 7.95 1.88 5.97
N MET A 49 7.44 3.10 6.17
CA MET A 49 6.27 3.59 5.44
C MET A 49 6.72 4.33 4.18
N ILE A 50 6.28 3.86 3.02
CA ILE A 50 6.70 4.37 1.70
C ILE A 50 5.46 4.89 0.96
N ASP A 51 5.40 6.19 0.72
CA ASP A 51 4.43 6.80 -0.19
C ASP A 51 5.11 7.08 -1.54
N LEU A 52 4.71 6.38 -2.60
CA LEU A 52 5.32 6.53 -3.93
C LEU A 52 4.90 7.82 -4.66
N LEU A 53 3.94 8.61 -4.13
CA LEU A 53 3.65 9.95 -4.64
C LEU A 53 4.46 11.04 -3.93
N GLN A 54 4.97 10.76 -2.74
CA GLN A 54 5.85 11.67 -2.04
C GLN A 54 7.23 11.64 -2.73
N LYS A 55 7.67 12.79 -3.23
CA LYS A 55 9.04 12.90 -3.74
C LYS A 55 10.02 12.80 -2.57
N GLU A 56 11.08 12.01 -2.74
CA GLU A 56 12.21 12.03 -1.81
C GLU A 56 12.70 13.48 -1.64
N GLY A 57 12.52 14.06 -0.45
CA GLY A 57 13.04 15.39 -0.10
C GLY A 57 12.02 16.51 0.18
N GLU A 58 10.72 16.27 0.17
CA GLU A 58 9.73 17.24 0.68
C GLU A 58 9.42 16.94 2.16
N VAL A 59 9.92 17.84 3.03
CA VAL A 59 9.69 17.89 4.49
C VAL A 59 8.45 18.71 4.80
#